data_AF-A0A8X6S5E2-F1
#
_entry.id   AF-A0A8X6S5E2-F1
#
_cell.length_a   1.000
_cell.length_b   1.000
_cell.length_c   1.000
_cell.angle_alpha   90.00
_cell.angle_beta   90.00
_cell.angle_gamma   90.00
#
_symmetry.space_group_name_H-M   'P 1'
#
loop_
_entity.id
_entity.type
_entity.pdbx_description
1 polymer ?
#
loop_
_entity_poly.entity_id
_entity_poly.type
_entity_poly.pdbx_seq_one_letter_code
_entity_poly.pdbx_strand_id
1 'polypeptide(L)'
;MLLRDTVVPCLIQRGQISNVTFMQDGTTSHTANPVKAFLIQTFGEDRIVSRRCRYPWPPRSPDLTPAEFWLWGYLKSRVYLSGPSSLSELKDAIRRREVSFIHPDTLHSAVAGFVTRLECLFPCGGGHVEHILV
;
A
#
# COMPACT_ATOMS: atom_id res chain seq x y z
N MET A 1 -9.21 -12.76 8.40
CA MET A 1 -8.32 -11.58 8.27
C MET A 1 -7.66 -11.61 6.89
N LEU A 2 -7.83 -10.58 6.06
CA LEU A 2 -7.35 -10.51 4.66
C LEU A 2 -5.91 -11.01 4.46
N LEU A 3 -4.99 -10.64 5.35
CA LEU A 3 -3.59 -11.06 5.27
C LEU A 3 -3.42 -12.58 5.40
N ARG A 4 -4.06 -13.18 6.40
CA ARG A 4 -3.96 -14.62 6.69
C ARG A 4 -4.68 -15.46 5.65
N ASP A 5 -5.84 -15.00 5.19
CA ASP A 5 -6.75 -15.84 4.41
C ASP A 5 -6.58 -15.65 2.89
N THR A 6 -5.84 -14.63 2.45
CA THR A 6 -5.71 -14.30 1.02
C THR A 6 -4.30 -13.91 0.63
N VAL A 7 -3.73 -12.86 1.25
CA VAL A 7 -2.44 -12.31 0.79
C VAL A 7 -1.30 -13.29 1.00
N VAL A 8 -1.15 -13.84 2.21
CA VAL A 8 -0.06 -14.75 2.55
C VAL A 8 -0.12 -16.05 1.75
N PRO A 9 -1.28 -16.75 1.64
CA PRO A 9 -1.41 -17.91 0.76
C PRO A 9 -1.05 -17.61 -0.70
N CYS A 10 -1.46 -16.45 -1.24
CA CYS A 10 -1.13 -16.06 -2.61
C CYS A 10 0.38 -15.85 -2.81
N LEU A 11 1.06 -15.23 -1.84
CA LEU A 11 2.51 -15.05 -1.88
C LEU A 11 3.27 -16.37 -1.78
N ILE A 12 2.80 -17.30 -0.95
CA ILE A 12 3.36 -18.65 -0.85
C ILE A 12 3.21 -19.39 -2.18
N GLN A 13 2.00 -19.37 -2.76
CA GLN A 13 1.72 -20.03 -4.04
C GLN A 13 2.60 -19.50 -5.19
N ARG A 14 2.95 -18.21 -5.14
CA ARG A 14 3.83 -17.57 -6.12
C ARG A 14 5.33 -17.73 -5.81
N GLY A 15 5.69 -18.39 -4.71
CA GLY A 15 7.08 -18.53 -4.25
C GLY A 15 7.73 -17.19 -3.85
N GLN A 16 6.93 -16.19 -3.49
CA GLN A 16 7.40 -14.82 -3.21
C GLN A 16 7.48 -14.49 -1.72
N ILE A 17 6.99 -15.37 -0.83
CA ILE A 17 6.90 -15.06 0.61
C ILE A 17 8.26 -14.69 1.24
N SER A 18 9.37 -15.21 0.70
CA SER A 18 10.74 -14.92 1.15
C SER A 18 11.40 -13.73 0.43
N ASN A 19 10.77 -13.17 -0.60
CA ASN A 19 11.35 -12.16 -1.49
C ASN A 19 10.62 -10.81 -1.45
N VAL A 20 9.63 -10.65 -0.57
CA VAL A 20 8.86 -9.41 -0.43
C VAL A 20 9.13 -8.72 0.91
N THR A 21 9.05 -7.40 0.89
CA THR A 21 8.96 -6.55 2.09
C THR A 21 7.51 -6.14 2.27
N PHE A 22 6.96 -6.35 3.46
CA PHE A 22 5.61 -5.93 3.80
C PHE A 22 5.64 -4.50 4.36
N MET A 23 4.75 -3.64 3.85
CA MET A 23 4.64 -2.24 4.28
C MET A 23 3.20 -1.92 4.66
N GLN A 24 3.02 -1.25 5.79
CA GLN A 24 1.72 -0.74 6.24
C GLN A 24 1.85 0.57 7.01
N ASP A 25 0.76 1.33 7.04
CA ASP A 25 0.69 2.61 7.74
C ASP A 25 0.63 2.45 9.28
N GLY A 26 0.59 3.58 9.98
CA GLY A 26 0.63 3.65 11.43
C GLY A 26 -0.71 3.47 12.17
N THR A 27 -1.77 3.03 11.48
CA THR A 27 -3.13 2.93 12.05
C THR A 27 -3.17 1.93 13.22
N THR A 28 -3.98 2.21 14.25
CA THR A 28 -4.01 1.43 15.51
C THR A 28 -4.32 -0.05 15.29
N SER A 29 -5.29 -0.37 14.44
CA SER A 29 -5.65 -1.76 14.10
C SER A 29 -4.48 -2.52 13.44
N HIS A 30 -3.67 -1.84 12.63
CA HIS A 30 -2.52 -2.43 11.93
C HIS A 30 -1.30 -2.61 12.83
N THR A 31 -1.24 -1.86 13.94
CA THR A 31 -0.07 -1.79 14.81
C THR A 31 -0.26 -2.49 16.16
N ALA A 32 -1.39 -3.18 16.34
CA ALA A 32 -1.66 -4.02 17.51
C ALA A 32 -0.63 -5.16 17.64
N ASN A 33 -0.31 -5.55 18.87
CA ASN A 33 0.70 -6.58 19.14
C ASN A 33 0.44 -7.92 18.42
N PRO A 34 -0.80 -8.45 18.34
CA PRO A 34 -1.07 -9.69 17.61
C PRO A 34 -0.79 -9.57 16.10
N VAL A 35 -1.07 -8.40 15.51
CA VAL A 35 -0.81 -8.15 14.08
C VAL A 35 0.69 -8.08 13.83
N LYS A 36 1.45 -7.37 14.68
CA LYS A 36 2.91 -7.31 14.59
C LYS A 36 3.56 -8.68 14.73
N ALA A 37 3.17 -9.45 15.75
CA ALA A 37 3.69 -10.80 15.95
C ALA A 37 3.44 -11.68 14.72
N PHE A 38 2.23 -11.62 14.16
CA PHE A 38 1.89 -12.32 12.92
C PHE A 38 2.76 -11.88 11.73
N LEU A 39 2.96 -10.58 11.53
CA LEU A 39 3.80 -10.06 10.45
C LEU A 39 5.25 -10.52 10.62
N ILE A 40 5.83 -10.39 11.81
CA ILE A 40 7.22 -10.82 12.11
C ILE A 40 7.38 -12.31 11.87
N GLN A 41 6.43 -13.13 12.31
CA GLN A 41 6.46 -14.57 12.05
C GLN A 41 6.37 -14.91 10.56
N THR A 42 5.63 -14.12 9.79
CA THR A 42 5.34 -14.40 8.37
C THR A 42 6.45 -13.90 7.43
N PHE A 43 6.94 -12.69 7.67
CA PHE A 43 7.89 -12.01 6.78
C PHE A 43 9.29 -11.89 7.38
N GLY A 44 9.45 -12.06 8.69
CA GLY A 44 10.71 -11.75 9.38
C GLY A 44 10.86 -10.27 9.69
N GLU A 45 11.59 -9.96 10.75
CA GLU A 45 11.72 -8.60 11.29
C GLU A 45 12.38 -7.61 10.31
N ASP A 46 13.29 -8.10 9.46
CA ASP A 46 14.03 -7.28 8.50
C ASP A 46 13.26 -6.99 7.20
N ARG A 47 12.04 -7.49 7.06
CA ARG A 47 11.21 -7.33 5.84
C ARG A 47 9.85 -6.71 6.15
N ILE A 48 9.77 -5.91 7.21
CA ILE A 48 8.55 -5.22 7.62
C ILE A 48 8.83 -3.74 7.84
N VAL A 49 8.08 -2.90 7.14
CA VAL A 49 8.02 -1.46 7.37
C VAL A 49 6.67 -1.13 8.01
N SER A 50 6.70 -0.80 9.30
CA SER A 50 5.49 -0.56 10.09
C SER A 50 5.82 0.21 11.36
N ARG A 51 4.84 0.91 11.93
CA ARG A 51 5.04 1.69 13.16
C ARG A 51 5.43 0.79 14.35
N ARG A 52 6.51 1.17 15.06
CA ARG A 52 7.13 0.40 16.16
C ARG A 52 7.64 -0.99 15.73
N CYS A 53 8.18 -1.09 14.52
CA CYS A 53 8.98 -2.22 14.04
C CYS A 53 10.41 -1.71 13.74
N ARG A 54 11.33 -2.62 13.37
CA ARG A 54 12.73 -2.28 13.06
C ARG A 54 12.85 -1.14 12.05
N TYR A 55 12.05 -1.17 10.98
CA TYR A 55 11.91 -0.08 10.02
C TYR A 55 10.60 0.68 10.31
N PRO A 56 10.66 1.81 11.04
CA PRO A 56 9.45 2.49 11.50
C PRO A 56 8.78 3.26 10.37
N TRP A 57 7.47 3.09 10.23
CA TRP A 57 6.65 3.98 9.39
C TRP A 57 6.38 5.30 10.13
N PRO A 58 6.63 6.48 9.51
CA PRO A 58 6.38 7.77 10.14
C PRO A 58 4.86 8.03 10.31
N PRO A 59 4.46 8.71 11.41
CA PRO A 59 3.06 9.08 11.61
C PRO A 59 2.63 10.17 10.63
N ARG A 60 1.37 10.12 10.17
CA ARG A 60 0.75 11.13 9.29
C ARG A 60 1.49 11.34 7.97
N SER A 61 1.92 10.25 7.33
CA SER A 61 2.62 10.29 6.05
C SER A 61 1.82 9.58 4.94
N PRO A 62 0.61 10.06 4.59
CA PRO A 62 -0.13 9.54 3.45
C PRO A 62 0.66 9.75 2.14
N ASP A 63 1.46 10.81 2.07
CA ASP A 63 2.35 11.16 0.96
C ASP A 63 3.38 10.07 0.63
N LEU A 64 3.57 9.07 1.51
CA LEU A 64 4.48 7.94 1.31
C LEU A 64 3.75 6.64 0.94
N THR A 65 2.44 6.55 1.11
CA THR A 65 1.69 5.32 0.85
C THR A 65 1.21 5.31 -0.60
N PRO A 66 1.66 4.37 -1.47
CA PRO A 66 1.23 4.31 -2.87
C PRO A 66 -0.28 4.20 -3.06
N ALA A 67 -0.97 3.56 -2.11
CA ALA A 67 -2.42 3.51 -2.13
C ALA A 67 -3.07 4.90 -1.98
N GLU A 68 -2.51 5.75 -1.11
CA GLU A 68 -3.05 7.07 -0.77
C GLU A 68 -2.72 8.11 -1.84
N PHE A 69 -1.44 8.25 -2.21
CA PHE A 69 -1.04 9.28 -3.17
C PHE A 69 -1.40 8.95 -4.63
N TRP A 70 -1.72 7.70 -4.94
CA TRP A 70 -2.02 7.27 -6.31
C TRP A 70 -3.31 6.45 -6.42
N LEU A 71 -3.36 5.24 -5.85
CA LEU A 71 -4.40 4.26 -6.18
C LEU A 71 -5.82 4.77 -5.91
N TRP A 72 -6.06 5.38 -4.74
CA TRP A 72 -7.40 5.85 -4.40
C TRP A 72 -7.86 7.01 -5.27
N GLY A 73 -6.96 7.93 -5.61
CA GLY A 73 -7.25 9.02 -6.55
C GLY A 73 -7.58 8.47 -7.93
N TYR A 74 -6.73 7.57 -8.43
CA TYR A 74 -6.92 6.88 -9.72
C TYR A 74 -8.28 6.16 -9.78
N LEU A 75 -8.56 5.28 -8.80
CA LEU A 75 -9.80 4.51 -8.78
C LEU A 75 -11.02 5.40 -8.67
N LYS A 76 -11.02 6.41 -7.80
CA LYS A 76 -12.15 7.35 -7.68
C LYS A 76 -12.41 8.08 -9.01
N SER A 77 -11.36 8.59 -9.65
CA SER A 77 -11.50 9.32 -10.92
C SER A 77 -12.13 8.50 -12.04
N ARG A 78 -11.97 7.17 -12.01
CA ARG A 78 -12.46 6.26 -13.04
C ARG A 78 -13.77 5.58 -12.71
N VAL A 79 -13.90 5.04 -11.50
CA VAL A 79 -15.10 4.33 -11.06
C VAL A 79 -16.32 5.25 -11.10
N TYR A 80 -16.17 6.50 -10.68
CA TYR A 80 -17.28 7.45 -10.65
C TYR A 80 -17.71 7.98 -12.02
N LEU A 81 -16.92 7.78 -13.09
CA LEU A 81 -17.36 8.11 -14.46
C LEU A 81 -18.57 7.28 -14.89
N SER A 82 -18.63 6.04 -14.44
CA SER A 82 -19.76 5.14 -14.75
C SER A 82 -21.01 5.37 -13.90
N GLY A 83 -20.94 6.21 -12.87
CA GLY A 83 -22.05 6.50 -11.96
C GLY A 83 -22.71 5.25 -11.34
N PRO A 84 -21.96 4.35 -10.68
CA PRO A 84 -22.52 3.12 -10.12
C PRO A 84 -23.66 3.43 -9.14
N SER A 85 -24.81 2.83 -9.37
CA SER A 85 -26.05 3.06 -8.63
C SER A 85 -26.30 2.04 -7.52
N SER A 86 -25.52 0.96 -7.49
CA SER A 86 -25.60 -0.09 -6.49
C SER A 86 -24.23 -0.53 -5.97
N LEU A 87 -24.22 -1.17 -4.80
CA LEU A 87 -22.99 -1.74 -4.23
C LEU A 87 -22.39 -2.84 -5.13
N SER A 88 -23.24 -3.57 -5.87
CA SER A 88 -22.78 -4.60 -6.81
C SER A 88 -22.04 -3.98 -7.98
N GLU A 89 -22.62 -2.93 -8.59
CA GLU A 89 -22.00 -2.17 -9.67
C GLU A 89 -20.70 -1.50 -9.21
N LEU A 90 -20.67 -0.92 -8.01
CA LEU A 90 -19.45 -0.32 -7.46
C LEU A 90 -18.34 -1.36 -7.30
N LYS A 91 -18.66 -2.55 -6.76
CA LYS A 91 -17.70 -3.65 -6.61
C LYS A 91 -17.21 -4.18 -7.96
N ASP A 92 -18.10 -4.29 -8.94
CA ASP A 92 -17.76 -4.70 -10.31
C ASP A 92 -16.82 -3.69 -10.98
N ALA A 93 -17.16 -2.39 -10.90
CA ALA A 93 -16.35 -1.32 -11.44
C ALA A 93 -14.93 -1.35 -10.84
N ILE A 94 -14.81 -1.40 -9.51
CA ILE A 94 -13.49 -1.47 -8.85
C ILE A 94 -12.71 -2.72 -9.31
N ARG A 95 -13.30 -3.91 -9.23
CA ARG A 95 -12.54 -5.16 -9.40
C ARG A 95 -12.29 -5.52 -10.86
N ARG A 96 -13.35 -5.55 -11.66
CA ARG A 96 -13.32 -6.11 -13.02
C ARG A 96 -13.09 -5.08 -14.11
N ARG A 97 -13.37 -3.80 -13.86
CA ARG A 97 -13.22 -2.73 -14.87
C ARG A 97 -11.98 -1.89 -14.65
N GLU A 98 -11.56 -1.72 -13.40
CA GLU A 98 -10.43 -0.88 -13.06
C GLU A 98 -9.22 -1.69 -12.61
N VAL A 99 -9.29 -2.39 -11.48
CA VAL A 99 -8.12 -3.07 -10.88
C VAL A 99 -7.53 -4.16 -11.78
N SER A 100 -8.36 -4.95 -12.47
CA SER A 100 -7.88 -6.01 -13.37
C SER A 100 -7.14 -5.50 -14.61
N PHE A 101 -7.27 -4.21 -14.93
CA PHE A 101 -6.62 -3.58 -16.07
C PHE A 101 -5.46 -2.66 -15.69
N ILE A 102 -5.11 -2.57 -14.40
CA ILE A 102 -3.91 -1.85 -13.96
C ILE A 102 -2.67 -2.57 -14.50
N HIS A 103 -1.90 -1.89 -15.34
CA HIS A 103 -0.69 -2.45 -15.91
C HIS A 103 0.39 -2.65 -14.83
N PRO A 104 1.18 -3.75 -14.88
CA PRO A 104 2.28 -3.97 -13.94
C PRO A 104 3.25 -2.79 -13.83
N ASP A 105 3.54 -2.11 -14.95
CA ASP A 105 4.44 -0.93 -14.93
C ASP A 105 3.86 0.24 -14.13
N THR A 106 2.54 0.38 -14.07
CA THR A 106 1.90 1.40 -13.23
C THR A 106 2.08 1.07 -11.75
N LEU A 107 1.98 -0.22 -11.38
CA LEU A 107 2.28 -0.67 -10.02
C LEU A 107 3.75 -0.47 -9.67
N HIS A 108 4.67 -0.82 -10.59
CA HIS A 108 6.09 -0.57 -10.40
C HIS A 108 6.40 0.91 -10.24
N SER A 109 5.79 1.77 -11.05
CA SER A 109 5.96 3.23 -10.95
C SER A 109 5.45 3.77 -9.63
N ALA A 110 4.32 3.27 -9.13
CA ALA A 110 3.79 3.67 -7.82
C ALA A 110 4.71 3.23 -6.67
N VAL A 111 5.30 2.04 -6.75
CA VAL A 111 6.29 1.57 -5.76
C VAL A 111 7.60 2.35 -5.86
N ALA A 112 8.09 2.64 -7.07
CA ALA A 112 9.28 3.48 -7.27
C ALA A 112 9.05 4.91 -6.75
N GLY A 113 7.83 5.44 -6.93
CA GLY A 113 7.44 6.75 -6.41
C GLY A 113 7.58 6.86 -4.90
N PHE A 114 7.38 5.77 -4.13
CA PHE A 114 7.68 5.77 -2.69
C PHE A 114 9.15 6.07 -2.41
N VAL A 115 10.08 5.47 -3.17
CA VAL A 115 11.52 5.70 -3.02
C VAL A 115 11.88 7.16 -3.32
N THR A 116 11.38 7.68 -4.46
CA THR A 116 11.58 9.10 -4.82
C THR A 116 11.02 10.04 -3.75
N ARG A 117 9.84 9.73 -3.21
CA ARG A 117 9.22 10.51 -2.12
C ARG A 117 10.06 10.50 -0.85
N LEU A 118 10.68 9.37 -0.49
CA LEU A 118 11.63 9.31 0.62
C LEU A 118 12.86 10.19 0.40
N GLU A 119 13.41 10.22 -0.81
CA GLU A 119 14.56 11.06 -1.16
C GLU A 119 14.23 12.55 -1.02
N CYS A 120 13.00 12.96 -1.37
CA CYS A 120 12.52 14.32 -1.19
C CYS A 120 12.29 14.72 0.28
N LEU A 121 12.11 13.77 1.21
CA LEU A 121 11.90 14.13 2.63
C LEU A 121 13.13 14.81 3.24
N PHE A 122 14.34 14.44 2.80
CA PHE A 122 15.58 14.96 3.35
C PHE A 122 15.72 16.48 3.14
N PRO A 123 15.63 17.02 1.91
CA PRO A 123 15.67 18.47 1.69
C PRO A 123 14.47 19.19 2.33
N CYS A 124 13.33 18.52 2.55
CA CYS A 124 12.17 19.09 3.23
C CYS A 124 12.25 19.08 4.76
N GLY A 125 13.34 18.56 5.36
CA GLY A 125 13.40 18.38 6.81
C GLY A 125 12.29 17.48 7.36
N GLY A 126 11.79 16.53 6.55
CA GLY A 126 10.66 15.66 6.88
C GLY A 126 9.27 16.27 6.68
N GLY A 127 9.15 17.43 6.02
CA GLY A 127 7.88 18.04 5.63
C GLY A 127 7.16 17.32 4.48
N HIS A 128 5.99 17.84 4.10
CA HIS A 128 5.20 17.34 2.96
C HIS A 128 5.97 17.47 1.64
N VAL A 129 5.88 16.47 0.76
CA VAL A 129 6.70 16.42 -0.48
C VAL A 129 5.89 16.55 -1.77
N GLU A 130 4.56 16.61 -1.67
CA GLU A 130 3.66 16.66 -2.83
C GLU A 130 3.94 17.84 -3.76
N HIS A 131 4.30 18.99 -3.18
CA HIS A 131 4.61 20.22 -3.92
C HIS A 131 5.92 20.16 -4.73
N ILE A 132 6.74 19.13 -4.53
CA ILE A 132 8.03 18.94 -5.23
C ILE A 132 7.90 17.98 -6.41
N LEU A 133 6.87 17.12 -6.36
CA LEU A 133 6.71 15.97 -7.26
C LEU A 133 5.66 16.22 -8.35
N VAL A 134 5.41 17.50 -8.66
CA VAL A 134 4.44 17.95 -9.68
C VAL A 134 5.01 17.82 -11.09
#